data_AF-A7S800-F1
#
_entry.id   AF-A7S800-F1
#
_cell.length_a   1.000
_cell.length_b   1.000
_cell.length_c   1.000
_cell.angle_alpha   90.00
_cell.angle_beta   90.00
_cell.angle_gamma   90.00
#
_symmetry.space_group_name_H-M   'P 1'
#
loop_
_entity.id
_entity.type
_entity.pdbx_description
1 polymer ?
#
loop_
_entity_poly.entity_id
_entity_poly.type
_entity_poly.pdbx_seq_one_letter_code
_entity_poly.pdbx_strand_id
1 'polypeptide(L)'
;MSYNVLADGLMQAHPGLYEECEERCLDWEYRKKNLLKEILHCNADILCLQEVESEHFDNWFFPELCKAGYKGFYKKRTGKKSDGCATFYKKSRFHHLLTQEVEFCRKDILVMDRDNVALIVVLRPRYENGKTCNHTALCVANTHLLFNKKRGDIKLLQLSSLFAEIQQVTSKVCSSEGSRGIKQCGVILCGDFNMTPWCPLYSLVVQGFLDYEGM
;
A
#
# COMPACT_ATOMS: atom_id res chain seq x y z
N MET A 1 10.28 -1.90 1.36
CA MET A 1 10.27 -0.44 1.14
C MET A 1 8.83 0.03 1.06
N SER A 2 8.47 1.13 1.74
CA SER A 2 7.20 1.84 1.57
C SER A 2 7.53 3.24 1.08
N TYR A 3 6.95 3.69 -0.04
CA TYR A 3 7.35 4.94 -0.68
C TYR A 3 6.22 5.61 -1.45
N ASN A 4 5.85 6.83 -1.04
CA ASN A 4 4.94 7.69 -1.78
C ASN A 4 5.73 8.37 -2.91
N VAL A 5 5.34 8.12 -4.16
CA VAL A 5 6.13 8.55 -5.33
C VAL A 5 5.72 9.92 -5.90
N LEU A 6 4.74 10.58 -5.28
CA LEU A 6 4.14 11.84 -5.72
C LEU A 6 3.60 11.75 -7.16
N ALA A 7 2.29 11.54 -7.29
CA ALA A 7 1.63 11.49 -8.59
C ALA A 7 1.84 12.81 -9.34
N ASP A 8 2.09 12.73 -10.66
CA ASP A 8 2.30 13.91 -11.49
C ASP A 8 1.03 14.77 -11.58
N GLY A 9 -0.13 14.15 -11.79
CA GLY A 9 -1.42 14.84 -11.78
C GLY A 9 -1.76 15.49 -10.43
N LEU A 10 -1.30 14.92 -9.30
CA LEU A 10 -1.49 15.54 -7.98
C LEU A 10 -0.55 16.72 -7.77
N MET A 11 0.70 16.60 -8.22
CA MET A 11 1.69 17.68 -8.21
C MET A 11 1.23 18.85 -9.09
N GLN A 12 0.82 18.58 -10.34
CA GLN A 12 0.32 19.58 -11.29
C GLN A 12 -0.96 20.27 -10.80
N ALA A 13 -1.80 19.59 -10.03
CA ALA A 13 -2.99 20.20 -9.43
C ALA A 13 -2.67 21.15 -8.25
N HIS A 14 -1.46 21.08 -7.69
CA HIS A 14 -1.03 21.88 -6.54
C HIS A 14 0.39 22.44 -6.71
N PRO A 15 0.67 23.20 -7.79
CA PRO A 15 2.03 23.67 -8.08
C PRO A 15 2.57 24.60 -6.98
N GLY A 16 1.69 25.33 -6.29
CA GLY A 16 2.05 26.21 -5.17
C GLY A 16 2.70 25.50 -3.97
N LEU A 17 2.59 24.16 -3.87
CA LEU A 17 3.28 23.38 -2.84
C LEU A 17 4.77 23.17 -3.16
N TYR A 18 5.20 23.48 -4.38
CA TYR A 18 6.53 23.15 -4.90
C TYR A 18 7.22 24.35 -5.56
N GLU A 19 6.87 25.59 -5.18
CA GLU A 19 7.41 26.83 -5.79
C GLU A 19 8.94 26.96 -5.65
N GLU A 20 9.51 26.35 -4.62
CA GLU A 20 10.96 26.33 -4.38
C GLU A 20 11.69 25.27 -5.23
N CYS A 21 10.96 24.39 -5.92
CA CYS A 21 11.54 23.37 -6.79
C CYS A 21 11.74 23.90 -8.21
N GLU A 22 12.91 23.63 -8.81
CA GLU A 22 13.11 23.86 -10.24
C GLU A 22 12.10 23.05 -11.07
N GLU A 23 11.50 23.68 -12.09
CA GLU A 23 10.48 23.05 -12.94
C GLU A 23 10.96 21.73 -13.57
N ARG A 24 12.23 21.69 -13.99
CA ARG A 24 12.87 20.47 -14.50
C ARG A 24 12.88 19.33 -13.49
N CYS A 25 12.97 19.63 -12.20
CA CYS A 25 12.94 18.63 -11.13
C CYS A 25 11.54 18.11 -10.85
N LEU A 26 10.50 18.85 -11.24
CA LEU A 26 9.09 18.47 -11.14
C LEU A 26 8.60 17.68 -12.35
N ASP A 27 9.24 17.87 -13.51
CA ASP A 27 8.94 17.12 -14.74
C ASP A 27 8.97 15.59 -14.51
N TRP A 28 7.91 14.91 -14.95
CA TRP A 28 7.77 13.46 -14.76
C TRP A 28 8.86 12.66 -15.47
N GLU A 29 9.28 13.05 -16.68
CA GLU A 29 10.33 12.35 -17.42
C GLU A 29 11.68 12.40 -16.69
N TYR A 30 11.91 13.48 -15.92
CA TYR A 30 13.03 13.58 -15.01
C TYR A 30 12.82 12.74 -13.73
N ARG A 31 11.70 12.95 -13.01
CA ARG A 31 11.43 12.28 -11.73
C ARG A 31 11.39 10.76 -11.84
N LYS A 32 10.71 10.21 -12.85
CA LYS A 32 10.49 8.76 -12.99
C LYS A 32 11.77 7.94 -13.07
N LYS A 33 12.83 8.52 -13.65
CA LYS A 33 14.16 7.89 -13.75
C LYS A 33 14.85 7.84 -12.39
N ASN A 34 14.76 8.93 -11.62
CA ASN A 34 15.32 9.00 -10.27
C ASN A 34 14.57 8.10 -9.29
N LEU A 35 13.24 8.10 -9.36
CA LEU A 35 12.38 7.21 -8.57
C LEU A 35 12.72 5.73 -8.83
N LEU A 36 12.84 5.33 -10.09
CA LEU A 36 13.23 3.96 -10.44
C LEU A 36 14.64 3.62 -9.94
N LYS A 37 15.60 4.55 -10.09
CA LYS A 37 16.97 4.38 -9.59
C LYS A 37 16.99 4.14 -8.07
N GLU A 38 16.25 4.94 -7.30
CA GLU A 38 16.13 4.78 -5.84
C GLU A 38 15.52 3.43 -5.47
N ILE A 39 14.42 3.05 -6.12
CA ILE A 39 13.73 1.78 -5.88
C ILE A 39 14.66 0.58 -6.15
N LEU A 40 15.36 0.60 -7.29
CA LEU A 40 16.28 -0.48 -7.67
C LEU A 40 17.53 -0.51 -6.77
N HIS A 41 18.01 0.66 -6.33
CA HIS A 41 19.12 0.75 -5.38
C HIS A 41 18.75 0.16 -4.01
N CYS A 42 17.56 0.47 -3.50
CA CYS A 42 17.04 -0.11 -2.26
C CYS A 42 16.90 -1.65 -2.36
N ASN A 43 16.58 -2.17 -3.56
CA ASN A 43 16.53 -3.60 -3.86
C ASN A 43 15.66 -4.40 -2.87
N ALA A 44 14.57 -3.80 -2.39
CA ALA A 44 13.72 -4.40 -1.37
C ALA A 44 12.98 -5.63 -1.89
N ASP A 45 12.84 -6.68 -1.08
CA ASP A 45 12.12 -7.89 -1.51
C ASP A 45 10.60 -7.66 -1.69
N ILE A 46 10.06 -6.68 -0.97
CA ILE A 46 8.67 -6.19 -1.06
C ILE A 46 8.69 -4.66 -1.12
N LEU A 47 7.97 -4.10 -2.09
CA LEU A 47 7.87 -2.68 -2.37
C LEU A 47 6.40 -2.26 -2.38
N CYS A 48 6.06 -1.30 -1.53
CA CYS A 48 4.73 -0.72 -1.43
C CYS A 48 4.80 0.75 -1.87
N LEU A 49 4.17 1.08 -2.98
CA LEU A 49 4.14 2.44 -3.52
C LEU A 49 2.76 3.08 -3.30
N GLN A 50 2.75 4.37 -2.98
CA GLN A 50 1.56 5.23 -2.91
C GLN A 50 1.66 6.34 -3.95
N GLU A 51 0.52 6.94 -4.31
CA GLU A 51 0.40 7.97 -5.36
C GLU A 51 0.96 7.52 -6.73
N VAL A 52 0.77 6.25 -7.06
CA VAL A 52 1.14 5.75 -8.39
C VAL A 52 0.00 6.04 -9.36
N GLU A 53 0.23 6.85 -10.38
CA GLU A 53 -0.76 7.03 -11.44
C GLU A 53 -0.93 5.79 -12.28
N SER A 54 -2.16 5.55 -12.74
CA SER A 54 -2.51 4.35 -13.52
C SER A 54 -1.60 4.17 -14.74
N GLU A 55 -1.43 5.22 -15.54
CA GLU A 55 -0.59 5.14 -16.74
C GLU A 55 0.89 4.96 -16.40
N HIS A 56 1.36 5.52 -15.28
CA HIS A 56 2.74 5.36 -14.82
C HIS A 56 3.00 3.95 -14.28
N PHE A 57 1.99 3.30 -13.67
CA PHE A 57 2.07 1.90 -13.33
C PHE A 57 2.25 1.04 -14.59
N ASP A 58 1.35 1.19 -15.57
CA ASP A 58 1.31 0.33 -16.76
C ASP A 58 2.52 0.55 -17.68
N ASN A 59 2.93 1.80 -17.91
CA ASN A 59 3.92 2.15 -18.91
C ASN A 59 5.35 2.27 -18.36
N TRP A 60 5.53 2.38 -17.04
CA TRP A 60 6.85 2.61 -16.44
C TRP A 60 7.17 1.65 -15.30
N PHE A 61 6.48 1.75 -14.16
CA PHE A 61 6.85 0.99 -12.97
C PHE A 61 6.72 -0.52 -13.19
N PHE A 62 5.60 -1.00 -13.73
CA PHE A 62 5.39 -2.43 -13.94
C PHE A 62 6.38 -3.06 -14.91
N PRO A 63 6.59 -2.55 -16.15
CA PRO A 63 7.54 -3.15 -17.07
C PRO A 63 8.98 -3.10 -16.55
N GLU A 64 9.43 -1.99 -15.97
CA GLU A 64 10.81 -1.87 -15.47
C GLU A 64 11.06 -2.75 -14.24
N LEU A 65 10.12 -2.79 -13.28
CA LEU A 65 10.25 -3.68 -12.12
C LEU A 65 10.10 -5.15 -12.51
N CYS A 66 9.32 -5.49 -13.53
CA CYS A 66 9.27 -6.84 -14.08
C CYS A 66 10.63 -7.29 -14.62
N LYS A 67 11.35 -6.42 -15.34
CA LYS A 67 12.73 -6.68 -15.80
C LYS A 67 13.67 -6.92 -14.60
N ALA A 68 13.47 -6.21 -13.50
CA ALA A 68 14.21 -6.40 -12.25
C ALA A 68 13.75 -7.63 -11.42
N GLY A 69 12.86 -8.47 -11.95
CA GLY A 69 12.45 -9.73 -11.31
C GLY A 69 11.25 -9.62 -10.37
N TYR A 70 10.59 -8.46 -10.31
CA TYR A 70 9.38 -8.28 -9.52
C TYR A 70 8.14 -8.80 -10.26
N LYS A 71 7.07 -8.99 -9.49
CA LYS A 71 5.68 -9.01 -9.96
C LYS A 71 4.90 -8.01 -9.10
N GLY A 72 3.98 -7.28 -9.73
CA GLY A 72 3.23 -6.20 -9.09
C GLY A 72 1.72 -6.38 -9.20
N PHE A 73 1.02 -5.76 -8.26
CA PHE A 73 -0.42 -5.52 -8.30
C PHE A 73 -0.68 -4.04 -8.03
N TYR A 74 -1.79 -3.52 -8.54
CA TYR A 74 -2.15 -2.12 -8.44
C TYR A 74 -3.64 -1.99 -8.16
N LYS A 75 -3.98 -1.08 -7.24
CA LYS A 75 -5.34 -0.62 -7.01
C LYS A 75 -5.39 0.89 -7.18
N LYS A 76 -6.05 1.32 -8.25
CA LYS A 76 -6.42 2.72 -8.46
C LYS A 76 -7.43 3.17 -7.39
N ARG A 77 -7.33 4.42 -6.95
CA ARG A 77 -8.37 5.06 -6.15
C ARG A 77 -9.69 5.13 -6.90
N THR A 78 -10.79 5.13 -6.17
CA THR A 78 -12.13 5.23 -6.75
C THR A 78 -12.43 6.66 -7.23
N GLY A 79 -13.63 6.87 -7.78
CA GLY A 79 -14.07 8.18 -8.24
C GLY A 79 -13.29 8.66 -9.46
N LYS A 80 -12.89 9.94 -9.45
CA LYS A 80 -12.19 10.61 -10.57
C LYS A 80 -10.66 10.69 -10.38
N LYS A 81 -10.10 9.97 -9.41
CA LYS A 81 -8.66 10.00 -9.11
C LYS A 81 -7.88 9.20 -10.15
N SER A 82 -6.68 9.64 -10.52
CA SER A 82 -5.80 8.92 -11.47
C SER A 82 -4.78 8.02 -10.75
N ASP A 83 -4.52 8.31 -9.47
CA ASP A 83 -3.53 7.67 -8.62
C ASP A 83 -4.07 6.48 -7.81
N GLY A 84 -3.16 5.68 -7.27
CA GLY A 84 -3.47 4.49 -6.49
C GLY A 84 -2.27 3.96 -5.70
N CYS A 85 -2.44 2.74 -5.19
CA CYS A 85 -1.41 2.01 -4.46
C CYS A 85 -0.94 0.81 -5.28
N ALA A 86 0.38 0.60 -5.35
CA ALA A 86 0.97 -0.57 -5.98
C ALA A 86 1.79 -1.38 -4.98
N THR A 87 1.73 -2.71 -5.07
CA THR A 87 2.56 -3.60 -4.26
C THR A 87 3.30 -4.56 -5.18
N PHE A 88 4.62 -4.51 -5.13
CA PHE A 88 5.53 -5.38 -5.86
C PHE A 88 6.29 -6.30 -4.91
N TYR A 89 6.62 -7.50 -5.39
CA TYR A 89 7.46 -8.45 -4.67
C TYR A 89 8.40 -9.19 -5.62
N LYS A 90 9.57 -9.60 -5.13
CA LYS A 90 10.51 -10.42 -5.92
C LYS A 90 9.97 -11.84 -6.09
N LYS A 91 9.85 -12.29 -7.34
CA LYS A 91 9.37 -13.64 -7.69
C LYS A 91 10.27 -14.76 -7.14
N SER A 92 11.57 -14.47 -6.97
CA SER A 92 12.55 -15.39 -6.39
C SER A 92 12.35 -15.61 -4.88
N ARG A 93 11.74 -14.64 -4.17
CA ARG A 93 11.59 -14.66 -2.71
C ARG A 93 10.19 -15.06 -2.28
N PHE A 94 9.19 -14.81 -3.11
CA PHE A 94 7.80 -15.07 -2.76
C PHE A 94 6.98 -15.68 -3.91
N HIS A 95 5.97 -16.44 -3.52
CA HIS A 95 4.87 -16.85 -4.36
C HIS A 95 3.61 -16.11 -3.93
N HIS A 96 2.83 -15.60 -4.88
CA HIS A 96 1.56 -14.93 -4.58
C HIS A 96 0.46 -15.94 -4.30
N LEU A 97 -0.38 -15.68 -3.30
CA LEU A 97 -1.52 -16.50 -2.95
C LEU A 97 -2.84 -15.83 -3.31
N LEU A 98 -3.04 -14.59 -2.89
CA LEU A 98 -4.22 -13.80 -3.22
C LEU A 98 -3.93 -12.31 -3.14
N THR A 99 -4.79 -11.55 -3.79
CA THR A 99 -4.84 -10.09 -3.71
C THR A 99 -6.26 -9.71 -3.28
N GLN A 100 -6.37 -8.76 -2.37
CA GLN A 100 -7.64 -8.17 -1.94
C GLN A 100 -7.54 -6.65 -2.11
N GLU A 101 -8.45 -6.10 -2.90
CA GLU A 101 -8.61 -4.65 -3.03
C GLU A 101 -9.61 -4.16 -1.99
N VAL A 102 -9.32 -3.03 -1.37
CA VAL A 102 -10.19 -2.42 -0.35
C VAL A 102 -10.54 -1.01 -0.78
N GLU A 103 -11.83 -0.71 -0.85
CA GLU A 103 -12.37 0.61 -1.11
C GLU A 103 -12.97 1.15 0.19
N PHE A 104 -12.49 2.29 0.66
CA PHE A 104 -12.98 2.85 1.92
C PHE A 104 -14.27 3.66 1.75
N CYS A 105 -14.60 4.06 0.52
CA CYS A 105 -15.84 4.78 0.24
C CYS A 105 -17.05 3.85 0.43
N ARG A 106 -17.98 4.22 1.31
CA ARG A 106 -19.16 3.44 1.66
C ARG A 106 -20.41 4.31 1.51
N LYS A 107 -21.22 4.02 0.50
CA LYS A 107 -22.44 4.80 0.20
C LYS A 107 -23.49 4.74 1.32
N ASP A 108 -23.43 3.70 2.13
CA ASP A 108 -24.30 3.45 3.29
C ASP A 108 -23.81 4.17 4.57
N ILE A 109 -22.59 4.72 4.58
CA ILE A 109 -22.00 5.39 5.76
C ILE A 109 -21.56 6.80 5.35
N LEU A 110 -22.36 7.82 5.70
CA LEU A 110 -22.17 9.22 5.28
C LEU A 110 -20.75 9.78 5.51
N VAL A 111 -20.09 9.38 6.60
CA VAL A 111 -18.76 9.87 6.95
C VAL A 111 -17.63 9.21 6.15
N MET A 112 -17.89 8.04 5.55
CA MET A 112 -16.94 7.28 4.73
C MET A 112 -17.12 7.61 3.24
N ASP A 113 -16.99 8.89 2.90
CA ASP A 113 -17.24 9.45 1.57
C ASP A 113 -15.96 9.66 0.73
N ARG A 114 -14.83 9.06 1.14
CA ARG A 114 -13.51 9.31 0.55
C ARG A 114 -13.04 8.15 -0.30
N ASP A 115 -12.60 8.47 -1.51
CA ASP A 115 -12.06 7.55 -2.51
C ASP A 115 -10.65 7.00 -2.21
N ASN A 116 -10.25 6.95 -0.95
CA ASN A 116 -9.01 6.29 -0.55
C ASN A 116 -9.20 4.77 -0.65
N VAL A 117 -8.11 4.05 -0.89
CA VAL A 117 -8.10 2.60 -1.09
C VAL A 117 -6.95 1.96 -0.32
N ALA A 118 -7.02 0.65 -0.16
CA ALA A 118 -5.88 -0.16 0.20
C ALA A 118 -5.75 -1.38 -0.74
N LEU A 119 -4.55 -1.92 -0.79
CA LEU A 119 -4.20 -3.12 -1.53
C LEU A 119 -3.53 -4.10 -0.58
N ILE A 120 -4.17 -5.26 -0.40
CA ILE A 120 -3.64 -6.36 0.39
C ILE A 120 -3.13 -7.43 -0.56
N VAL A 121 -1.89 -7.87 -0.39
CA VAL A 121 -1.26 -8.95 -1.14
C VAL A 121 -0.76 -10.00 -0.16
N VAL A 122 -1.24 -11.23 -0.29
CA VAL A 122 -0.76 -12.34 0.55
C VAL A 122 0.30 -13.12 -0.21
N LEU A 123 1.45 -13.28 0.42
CA LEU A 123 2.65 -13.87 -0.13
C LEU A 123 3.07 -15.09 0.69
N ARG A 124 3.56 -16.12 0.00
CA ARG A 124 4.18 -17.30 0.59
C ARG A 124 5.69 -17.22 0.37
N PRO A 125 6.53 -17.31 1.42
CA PRO A 125 7.98 -17.33 1.24
C PRO A 125 8.47 -18.49 0.38
N ARG A 126 9.52 -18.26 -0.39
CA ARG A 126 10.28 -19.27 -1.14
C ARG A 126 11.64 -19.51 -0.49
N TYR A 127 12.04 -20.77 -0.46
CA TYR A 127 13.40 -21.17 -0.14
C TYR A 127 14.33 -20.93 -1.34
N GLU A 128 15.63 -20.92 -1.10
CA GLU A 128 16.65 -20.72 -2.14
C GLU A 128 16.59 -21.77 -3.25
N ASN A 129 16.16 -22.99 -2.92
CA ASN A 129 15.93 -24.08 -3.88
C ASN A 129 14.63 -23.93 -4.69
N GLY A 130 13.94 -22.79 -4.60
CA GLY A 130 12.72 -22.46 -5.34
C GLY A 130 11.42 -23.04 -4.77
N LYS A 131 11.49 -23.96 -3.79
CA LYS A 131 10.30 -24.52 -3.12
C LYS A 131 9.64 -23.47 -2.23
N THR A 132 8.34 -23.58 -2.01
CA THR A 132 7.60 -22.66 -1.11
C THR A 132 7.48 -23.20 0.30
N CYS A 133 7.55 -22.33 1.31
CA CYS A 133 7.20 -22.67 2.68
C CYS A 133 5.67 -22.83 2.79
N ASN A 134 5.19 -24.04 3.12
CA ASN A 134 3.75 -24.30 3.11
C ASN A 134 3.04 -23.93 4.43
N HIS A 135 3.79 -23.63 5.49
CA HIS A 135 3.23 -23.38 6.82
C HIS A 135 3.08 -21.90 7.17
N THR A 136 3.71 -21.00 6.39
CA THR A 136 3.72 -19.57 6.70
C THR A 136 3.31 -18.75 5.49
N ALA A 137 2.64 -17.64 5.75
CA ALA A 137 2.36 -16.60 4.78
C ALA A 137 2.62 -15.22 5.38
N LEU A 138 2.61 -14.22 4.51
CA LEU A 138 2.81 -12.83 4.83
C LEU A 138 1.71 -12.03 4.15
N CYS A 139 0.86 -11.39 4.93
CA CYS A 139 -0.15 -10.45 4.49
C CYS A 139 0.50 -9.06 4.42
N VAL A 140 0.66 -8.52 3.21
CA VAL A 140 1.22 -7.19 2.99
C VAL A 140 0.08 -6.25 2.63
N ALA A 141 -0.24 -5.33 3.54
CA ALA A 141 -1.20 -4.26 3.28
C ALA A 141 -0.47 -2.98 2.89
N ASN A 142 -0.97 -2.30 1.87
CA ASN A 142 -0.48 -1.01 1.40
C ASN A 142 -1.65 -0.03 1.26
N THR A 143 -1.55 1.16 1.83
CA THR A 143 -2.61 2.18 1.75
C THR A 143 -2.07 3.60 1.68
N HIS A 144 -2.93 4.52 1.24
CA HIS A 144 -2.73 5.96 1.39
C HIS A 144 -4.00 6.54 2.03
N LEU A 145 -3.93 6.85 3.33
CA LEU A 145 -5.06 7.38 4.10
C LEU A 145 -5.38 8.83 3.72
N LEU A 146 -6.56 9.32 4.11
CA LEU A 146 -6.99 10.69 3.86
C LEU A 146 -5.94 11.72 4.32
N PHE A 147 -5.58 12.69 3.48
CA PHE A 147 -4.56 13.70 3.85
C PHE A 147 -5.04 14.75 4.88
N ASN A 148 -6.35 15.05 4.91
CA ASN A 148 -6.89 16.15 5.72
C ASN A 148 -6.58 15.95 7.22
N LYS A 149 -5.77 16.85 7.77
CA LYS A 149 -5.32 16.82 9.17
C LYS A 149 -6.45 16.94 10.19
N LYS A 150 -7.58 17.56 9.82
CA LYS A 150 -8.75 17.77 10.69
C LYS A 150 -9.71 16.58 10.70
N ARG A 151 -9.48 15.55 9.88
CA ARG A 151 -10.40 14.42 9.72
C ARG A 151 -9.78 13.11 10.23
N GLY A 152 -9.34 13.15 11.48
CA GLY A 152 -8.85 11.97 12.20
C GLY A 152 -9.92 10.89 12.35
N ASP A 153 -11.19 11.30 12.46
CA ASP A 153 -12.38 10.45 12.43
C ASP A 153 -12.46 9.57 11.17
N ILE A 154 -12.27 10.16 9.98
CA ILE A 154 -12.27 9.39 8.72
C ILE A 154 -11.06 8.45 8.68
N LYS A 155 -9.88 8.94 9.05
CA LYS A 155 -8.66 8.11 9.07
C LYS A 155 -8.80 6.91 10.00
N LEU A 156 -9.43 7.10 11.16
CA LEU A 156 -9.76 6.04 12.11
C LEU A 156 -10.66 5.00 11.45
N LEU A 157 -11.74 5.41 10.79
CA LEU A 157 -12.65 4.48 10.11
C LEU A 157 -11.96 3.74 8.96
N GLN A 158 -11.10 4.41 8.18
CA GLN A 158 -10.29 3.78 7.14
C GLN A 158 -9.35 2.70 7.72
N LEU A 159 -8.66 3.01 8.83
CA LEU A 159 -7.81 2.04 9.54
C LEU A 159 -8.63 0.86 10.07
N SER A 160 -9.77 1.12 10.71
CA SER A 160 -10.65 0.08 11.22
C SER A 160 -11.15 -0.86 10.12
N SER A 161 -11.57 -0.32 8.97
CA SER A 161 -11.93 -1.14 7.81
C SER A 161 -10.76 -1.95 7.28
N LEU A 162 -9.56 -1.35 7.17
CA LEU A 162 -8.37 -2.07 6.73
C LEU A 162 -8.00 -3.20 7.69
N PHE A 163 -8.07 -2.99 9.01
CA PHE A 163 -7.79 -4.02 10.00
C PHE A 163 -8.79 -5.17 9.95
N ALA A 164 -10.07 -4.88 9.76
CA ALA A 164 -11.09 -5.90 9.57
C ALA A 164 -10.82 -6.74 8.30
N GLU A 165 -10.45 -6.11 7.19
CA GLU A 165 -10.09 -6.81 5.94
C GLU A 165 -8.82 -7.66 6.10
N ILE A 166 -7.78 -7.14 6.76
CA ILE A 166 -6.56 -7.91 7.09
C ILE A 166 -6.91 -9.12 7.94
N GLN A 167 -7.74 -8.96 8.98
CA GLN A 167 -8.17 -10.05 9.85
C GLN A 167 -8.96 -11.11 9.07
N GLN A 168 -9.88 -10.70 8.20
CA GLN A 168 -10.66 -11.62 7.37
C GLN A 168 -9.76 -12.40 6.41
N VAL A 169 -8.86 -11.71 5.71
CA VAL A 169 -7.93 -12.32 4.74
C VAL A 169 -6.98 -13.29 5.44
N THR A 170 -6.36 -12.88 6.55
CA THR A 170 -5.43 -13.73 7.30
C THR A 170 -6.12 -14.97 7.87
N SER A 171 -7.34 -14.83 8.40
CA SER A 171 -8.15 -15.96 8.88
C SER A 171 -8.49 -16.92 7.75
N LYS A 172 -8.98 -16.41 6.61
CA LYS A 172 -9.31 -17.22 5.43
C LYS A 172 -8.12 -18.04 4.93
N VAL A 173 -6.93 -17.43 4.94
CA VAL A 173 -5.69 -18.10 4.50
C VAL A 173 -5.28 -19.19 5.49
N CYS A 174 -5.42 -18.95 6.80
CA CYS A 174 -5.03 -19.91 7.83
C CYS A 174 -6.03 -21.07 7.99
N SER A 175 -7.32 -20.86 7.68
CA SER A 175 -8.36 -21.89 7.79
C SER A 175 -8.42 -22.84 6.58
N SER A 176 -7.49 -22.77 5.63
CA SER A 176 -7.44 -23.70 4.50
C SER A 176 -7.02 -25.10 4.96
N GLU A 177 -8.00 -26.00 5.11
CA GLU A 177 -7.87 -27.37 5.61
C GLU A 177 -6.83 -28.23 4.85
N GLY A 178 -5.98 -28.94 5.62
CA GLY A 178 -5.04 -29.95 5.12
C GLY A 178 -3.71 -29.99 5.87
N SER A 179 -3.00 -31.12 5.84
CA SER A 179 -1.65 -31.31 6.44
C SER A 179 -0.53 -30.44 5.81
N ARG A 180 -0.89 -29.59 4.83
CA ARG A 180 -0.05 -28.58 4.17
C ARG A 180 -0.62 -27.15 4.28
N GLY A 181 -1.57 -26.93 5.20
CA GLY A 181 -2.22 -25.64 5.42
C GLY A 181 -1.28 -24.60 6.05
N ILE A 182 -1.55 -23.33 5.77
CA ILE A 182 -0.82 -22.21 6.36
C ILE A 182 -1.23 -22.10 7.83
N LYS A 183 -0.28 -22.26 8.75
CA LYS A 183 -0.53 -22.20 10.20
C LYS A 183 -0.41 -20.80 10.77
N GLN A 184 0.40 -19.96 10.13
CA GLN A 184 0.67 -18.61 10.58
C GLN A 184 0.73 -17.65 9.38
N CYS A 185 0.06 -16.50 9.52
CA CYS A 185 0.16 -15.40 8.57
C CYS A 185 0.66 -14.16 9.29
N GLY A 186 1.91 -13.77 9.05
CA GLY A 186 2.45 -12.50 9.55
C GLY A 186 1.84 -11.32 8.78
N VAL A 187 1.79 -10.15 9.39
CA VAL A 187 1.26 -8.93 8.74
C VAL A 187 2.37 -7.89 8.60
N ILE A 188 2.48 -7.30 7.42
CA ILE A 188 3.24 -6.08 7.16
C ILE A 188 2.25 -5.02 6.73
N LEU A 189 2.20 -3.93 7.50
CA LEU A 189 1.37 -2.77 7.19
C LEU A 189 2.25 -1.63 6.69
N CYS A 190 2.17 -1.34 5.40
CA CYS A 190 2.85 -0.25 4.72
C CYS A 190 1.83 0.82 4.32
N GLY A 191 2.32 2.04 4.06
CA GLY A 191 1.49 3.09 3.53
C GLY A 191 1.96 4.49 3.86
N ASP A 192 1.25 5.45 3.28
CA ASP A 192 1.20 6.82 3.74
C ASP A 192 -0.04 6.99 4.60
N PHE A 193 0.16 7.05 5.92
CA PHE A 193 -0.93 7.14 6.88
C PHE A 193 -1.40 8.58 7.11
N ASN A 194 -0.71 9.58 6.55
CA ASN A 194 -0.99 10.99 6.80
C ASN A 194 -1.14 11.32 8.31
N MET A 195 -0.34 10.66 9.14
CA MET A 195 -0.35 10.78 10.59
C MET A 195 1.07 11.02 11.10
N THR A 196 1.20 11.80 12.17
CA THR A 196 2.48 12.02 12.82
C THR A 196 2.72 10.96 13.89
N PRO A 197 3.99 10.69 14.26
CA PRO A 197 4.29 9.91 15.45
C PRO A 197 3.52 10.44 16.67
N TRP A 198 3.15 9.53 17.58
CA TRP A 198 2.51 9.84 18.87
C TRP A 198 1.10 10.46 18.82
N CYS A 199 0.51 10.65 17.64
CA CYS A 199 -0.91 11.02 17.58
C CYS A 199 -1.81 9.83 18.01
N PRO A 200 -3.08 10.06 18.39
CA PRO A 200 -3.95 8.97 18.85
C PRO A 200 -4.08 7.82 17.84
N LEU A 201 -4.13 8.11 16.54
CA LEU A 201 -4.16 7.08 15.49
C LEU A 201 -2.88 6.25 15.45
N TYR A 202 -1.72 6.86 15.67
CA TYR A 202 -0.46 6.13 15.78
C TYR A 202 -0.48 5.18 16.98
N SER A 203 -0.97 5.66 18.13
CA SER A 203 -1.14 4.82 19.33
C SER A 203 -2.07 3.63 19.06
N LEU A 204 -3.18 3.83 18.33
CA LEU A 204 -4.04 2.72 17.90
C LEU A 204 -3.27 1.65 17.12
N VAL A 205 -2.45 2.05 16.14
CA VAL A 205 -1.68 1.10 15.32
C VAL A 205 -0.65 0.33 16.14
N VAL A 206 0.05 1.01 17.06
CA VAL A 206 1.17 0.41 17.82
C VAL A 206 0.70 -0.35 19.06
N GLN A 207 -0.31 0.16 19.77
CA GLN A 207 -0.77 -0.39 21.05
C GLN A 207 -2.02 -1.28 20.88
N GLY A 208 -2.71 -1.19 19.75
CA GLY A 208 -3.92 -1.97 19.48
C GLY A 208 -5.19 -1.42 20.14
N PHE A 209 -5.12 -0.27 20.82
CA PHE A 209 -6.28 0.41 21.39
C PHE A 209 -6.18 1.92 21.21
N LEU A 210 -7.33 2.57 21.22
CA LEU A 210 -7.48 4.01 21.21
C LEU A 210 -8.28 4.40 22.45
N ASP A 211 -7.70 5.22 23.31
CA ASP A 211 -8.47 5.86 24.37
C ASP A 211 -9.28 7.01 23.78
N TYR A 212 -10.60 6.96 23.94
CA TYR A 212 -11.52 7.96 23.42
C TYR A 212 -11.96 8.95 24.49
N GLU A 213 -11.56 8.77 25.75
CA GLU A 213 -11.93 9.70 26.82
C GLU A 213 -11.39 11.10 26.52
N GLY A 214 -12.30 12.07 26.38
CA GLY A 214 -11.97 13.48 26.14
C GLY A 214 -11.71 13.88 24.68
N MET A 215 -11.99 13.01 23.70
CA MET A 215 -12.03 13.37 22.27
C MET A 215 -13.39 13.86 21.78
#